data_AF-A0A3A8HXC0-F1
#
_entry.id   AF-A0A3A8HXC0-F1
#
_cell.length_a   1.000
_cell.length_b   1.000
_cell.length_c   1.000
_cell.angle_alpha   90.00
_cell.angle_beta   90.00
_cell.angle_gamma   90.00
#
_symmetry.space_group_name_H-M   'P 1'
#
loop_
_entity.id
_entity.type
_entity.pdbx_description
1 polymer ?
#
loop_
_entity_poly.entity_id
_entity_poly.type
_entity_poly.pdbx_seq_one_letter_code
_entity_poly.pdbx_strand_id
1 'polypeptide(L)'
;FQAVVSRGGRPDLAGAVLPAVRAPTLLIVGGDDTQVIALNQEALEALRTHKRLEIVPGATHLFEEPGTLEQAARLARDWFLQHLATAARERPSGEAPP
;
A
#
# COMPACT_ATOMS: atom_id res chain seq x y z
N PHE A 1 3.31 -12.52 0.19
CA PHE A 1 2.43 -11.63 0.98
C PHE A 1 1.06 -11.57 0.32
N GLN A 2 -0.01 -11.47 1.11
CA GLN A 2 -1.40 -11.42 0.60
C GLN A 2 -1.88 -9.99 0.32
N ALA A 3 -1.24 -8.97 0.92
CA ALA A 3 -1.42 -7.55 0.64
C ALA A 3 -0.21 -6.77 1.21
N VAL A 4 0.08 -5.59 0.65
CA VAL A 4 1.16 -4.69 1.09
C VAL A 4 0.61 -3.27 1.22
N VAL A 5 1.06 -2.54 2.23
CA VAL A 5 0.86 -1.10 2.37
C VAL A 5 2.24 -0.44 2.53
N SER A 6 2.54 0.57 1.73
CA SER A 6 3.76 1.39 1.83
C SER A 6 3.35 2.81 2.21
N ARG A 7 3.75 3.28 3.40
CA ARG A 7 3.44 4.61 3.93
C ARG A 7 4.67 5.51 3.85
N GLY A 8 4.58 6.62 3.11
CA GLY A 8 5.66 7.59 2.93
C GLY A 8 6.94 6.99 2.31
N GLY A 9 6.84 5.82 1.68
CA GLY A 9 7.99 5.08 1.17
C GLY A 9 8.51 5.60 -0.17
N ARG A 10 9.65 5.02 -0.59
CA ARG A 10 10.29 5.22 -1.89
C ARG A 10 10.27 3.94 -2.75
N PRO A 11 9.08 3.43 -3.10
CA PRO A 11 8.96 2.21 -3.89
C PRO A 11 9.58 2.34 -5.29
N ASP A 12 9.71 3.56 -5.81
CA ASP A 12 10.42 3.88 -7.06
C ASP A 12 11.85 3.31 -7.07
N LEU A 13 12.53 3.30 -5.92
CA LEU A 13 13.89 2.76 -5.78
C LEU A 13 13.97 1.25 -5.98
N ALA A 14 12.85 0.53 -5.92
CA ALA A 14 12.79 -0.89 -6.25
C ALA A 14 12.82 -1.13 -7.78
N GLY A 15 12.67 -0.08 -8.61
CA GLY A 15 12.95 -0.07 -10.04
C GLY A 15 12.45 -1.33 -10.77
N ALA A 16 13.38 -2.07 -11.36
CA ALA A 16 13.08 -3.23 -12.22
C ALA A 16 12.38 -4.40 -11.51
N VAL A 17 12.33 -4.44 -10.17
CA VAL A 17 11.61 -5.50 -9.45
C VAL A 17 10.16 -5.15 -9.13
N LEU A 18 9.73 -3.88 -9.26
CA LEU A 18 8.33 -3.48 -9.05
C LEU A 18 7.33 -4.29 -9.90
N PRO A 19 7.60 -4.60 -11.19
CA PRO A 19 6.69 -5.41 -11.99
C PRO A 19 6.51 -6.85 -11.48
N ALA A 20 7.44 -7.36 -10.66
CA ALA A 20 7.38 -8.70 -10.09
C ALA A 20 6.50 -8.79 -8.82
N VAL A 21 6.06 -7.65 -8.27
CA VAL A 21 5.19 -7.61 -7.09
C VAL A 21 3.83 -8.18 -7.43
N ARG A 22 3.46 -9.28 -6.77
CA ARG A 22 2.16 -9.96 -6.97
C ARG A 22 1.09 -9.57 -5.95
N ALA A 23 1.51 -9.21 -4.73
CA ALA A 23 0.57 -8.82 -3.67
C ALA A 23 -0.13 -7.50 -4.03
N PRO A 24 -1.46 -7.38 -3.80
CA PRO A 24 -2.15 -6.09 -3.88
C PRO A 24 -1.43 -5.04 -3.04
N THR A 25 -1.09 -3.91 -3.65
CA THR A 25 -0.27 -2.86 -3.01
C THR A 25 -1.02 -1.54 -2.90
N LEU A 26 -1.10 -1.02 -1.68
CA LEU A 26 -1.52 0.35 -1.41
C LEU A 26 -0.29 1.21 -1.11
N LEU A 27 -0.17 2.35 -1.80
CA LEU A 27 0.79 3.40 -1.51
C LEU A 27 0.06 4.54 -0.80
N ILE A 28 0.54 4.98 0.36
CA ILE A 28 -0.02 6.09 1.13
C ILE A 28 1.05 7.18 1.23
N VAL A 29 0.75 8.38 0.76
CA VAL A 29 1.67 9.53 0.76
C VAL A 29 1.05 10.74 1.43
N GLY A 30 1.88 11.57 2.04
CA GLY A 30 1.44 12.84 2.60
C GLY A 30 1.21 13.87 1.50
N GLY A 31 0.13 14.65 1.61
CA GLY A 31 -0.28 15.65 0.63
C GLY A 31 0.70 16.81 0.46
N ASP A 32 1.49 17.09 1.50
CA ASP A 32 2.46 18.19 1.48
C ASP A 32 3.85 17.71 1.02
N ASP A 33 4.04 16.39 0.84
CA ASP A 33 5.26 15.78 0.32
C ASP A 33 5.18 15.56 -1.21
N THR A 34 5.10 16.68 -1.94
CA THR A 34 4.88 16.70 -3.39
C THR A 34 5.91 15.90 -4.19
N GLN A 35 7.16 15.84 -3.72
CA GLN A 35 8.19 15.04 -4.36
C GLN A 35 7.89 13.54 -4.21
N VAL A 36 7.54 13.08 -3.00
CA VAL A 36 7.21 11.67 -2.76
C VAL A 36 5.91 11.27 -3.46
N ILE A 37 4.97 12.19 -3.66
CA ILE A 37 3.77 11.95 -4.49
C ILE A 37 4.19 11.56 -5.92
N ALA A 38 5.00 12.37 -6.59
CA ALA A 38 5.43 12.10 -7.97
C ALA A 38 6.17 10.75 -8.08
N LEU A 39 7.09 10.48 -7.15
CA LEU A 39 7.86 9.24 -7.12
C LEU A 39 6.97 8.01 -6.86
N ASN A 40 5.94 8.13 -6.02
CA ASN A 40 4.99 7.05 -5.81
C ASN A 40 4.04 6.86 -6.99
N GLN A 41 3.73 7.91 -7.77
CA GLN A 41 2.99 7.77 -9.03
C GLN A 41 3.81 6.98 -10.06
N GLU A 42 5.10 7.26 -10.22
CA GLU A 42 6.01 6.49 -11.07
C GLU A 42 6.06 5.00 -10.66
N ALA A 43 6.20 4.75 -9.35
CA ALA A 43 6.17 3.38 -8.83
C ALA A 43 4.82 2.71 -9.05
N LEU A 44 3.72 3.44 -8.89
CA LEU A 44 2.37 2.95 -9.15
C LEU A 44 2.24 2.51 -10.60
N GLU A 45 2.76 3.26 -11.58
CA GLU A 45 2.73 2.88 -12.99
C GLU A 45 3.47 1.56 -13.25
N ALA A 46 4.64 1.36 -12.62
CA ALA A 46 5.46 0.16 -12.79
C ALA A 46 4.84 -1.14 -12.18
N LEU A 47 4.01 -1.01 -11.15
CA LEU A 47 3.33 -2.16 -10.52
C LEU A 47 2.35 -2.85 -11.47
N ARG A 48 2.33 -4.19 -11.49
CA ARG A 48 1.44 -5.00 -12.36
C ARG A 48 0.34 -5.77 -11.62
N THR A 49 0.12 -5.42 -10.35
CA THR A 49 -0.90 -6.03 -9.47
C THR A 49 -2.05 -5.05 -9.20
N HIS A 50 -3.06 -5.49 -8.44
CA HIS A 50 -4.07 -4.58 -7.90
C HIS A 50 -3.39 -3.53 -7.03
N LYS A 51 -3.56 -2.26 -7.40
CA LYS A 51 -2.74 -1.17 -6.88
C LYS A 51 -3.58 0.08 -6.65
N ARG A 52 -3.22 0.85 -5.63
CA ARG A 52 -3.82 2.15 -5.35
C ARG A 52 -2.80 3.10 -4.75
N LEU A 53 -2.94 4.39 -5.04
CA LEU A 53 -2.26 5.48 -4.36
C LEU A 53 -3.31 6.32 -3.62
N GLU A 54 -3.10 6.55 -2.33
CA GLU A 54 -3.92 7.42 -1.49
C GLU A 54 -3.07 8.57 -0.96
N ILE A 55 -3.61 9.78 -1.02
CA ILE A 55 -2.95 11.01 -0.56
C ILE A 55 -3.66 11.50 0.70
N VAL A 56 -2.93 11.67 1.80
CA VAL A 56 -3.46 12.21 3.06
C VAL A 56 -3.24 13.72 3.10
N PRO A 57 -4.30 14.55 3.02
CA PRO A 57 -4.16 16.00 2.99
C PRO A 57 -3.49 16.54 4.27
N GLY A 58 -2.59 17.53 4.13
CA GLY A 58 -1.93 18.19 5.26
C GLY A 58 -0.92 17.32 6.01
N ALA A 59 -0.60 16.14 5.50
CA ALA A 59 0.45 15.28 6.06
C ALA A 59 1.78 15.54 5.36
N THR A 60 2.84 15.68 6.15
CA THR A 60 4.22 15.63 5.66
C THR A 60 4.74 14.19 5.66
N HIS A 61 6.02 14.00 5.37
CA HIS A 61 6.66 12.70 5.20
C HIS A 61 6.37 11.69 6.33
N LEU A 62 6.32 12.18 7.57
CA LEU A 62 6.18 11.36 8.77
C LEU A 62 4.73 11.24 9.28
N PHE A 63 3.79 12.01 8.74
CA PHE A 63 2.39 12.05 9.18
C PHE A 63 2.28 12.41 10.68
N GLU A 64 3.06 13.40 11.14
CA GLU A 64 3.04 13.85 12.54
C GLU A 64 1.92 14.86 12.81
N GLU A 65 1.35 15.42 11.74
CA GLU A 65 0.28 16.39 11.83
C GLU A 65 -1.00 15.75 12.40
N PRO A 66 -1.78 16.47 13.23
CA PRO A 66 -2.92 15.91 13.93
C PRO A 66 -3.90 15.17 13.01
N GLY A 67 -4.16 13.90 13.31
CA GLY A 67 -5.14 13.07 12.57
C GLY A 67 -4.60 12.39 11.32
N THR A 68 -3.41 12.74 10.84
CA THR A 68 -2.87 12.24 9.57
C THR A 68 -2.39 10.80 9.68
N LEU A 69 -1.72 10.43 10.79
CA LEU A 69 -1.33 9.05 11.05
C LEU A 69 -2.56 8.16 11.25
N GLU A 70 -3.60 8.64 11.93
CA GLU A 70 -4.86 7.92 12.12
C GLU A 70 -5.58 7.70 10.79
N GLN A 71 -5.53 8.67 9.88
CA GLN A 71 -6.05 8.51 8.53
C GLN A 71 -5.27 7.46 7.73
N ALA A 72 -3.95 7.52 7.75
CA ALA A 72 -3.10 6.50 7.12
C ALA A 72 -3.37 5.10 7.70
N ALA A 73 -3.56 4.99 9.01
CA ALA A 73 -3.90 3.74 9.69
C ALA A 73 -5.27 3.20 9.26
N ARG A 74 -6.29 4.05 9.11
CA ARG A 74 -7.61 3.66 8.60
C ARG A 74 -7.52 3.10 7.17
N LEU A 75 -6.81 3.80 6.28
CA LEU A 75 -6.58 3.36 4.90
C LEU A 75 -5.88 2.00 4.85
N ALA A 76 -4.82 1.83 5.66
CA ALA A 76 -4.09 0.58 5.75
C ALA A 76 -4.97 -0.57 6.26
N ARG A 77 -5.72 -0.34 7.33
CA ARG A 77 -6.69 -1.30 7.89
C ARG A 77 -7.68 -1.75 6.82
N ASP A 78 -8.29 -0.80 6.12
CA ASP A 78 -9.35 -1.10 5.14
C ASP A 78 -8.80 -1.90 3.95
N TRP A 79 -7.58 -1.57 3.49
CA TRP A 79 -6.87 -2.36 2.47
C TRP A 79 -6.64 -3.81 2.90
N PHE A 80 -6.13 -4.00 4.12
CA PHE A 80 -5.91 -5.35 4.64
C PHE A 80 -7.22 -6.11 4.84
N LEU A 81 -8.27 -5.48 5.36
CA LEU A 81 -9.58 -6.12 5.51
C LEU A 81 -10.13 -6.59 4.16
N GLN A 82 -10.03 -5.75 3.12
CA GLN A 82 -10.49 -6.08 1.77
C GLN A 82 -9.73 -7.27 1.16
N HIS A 83 -8.40 -7.31 1.31
CA HIS A 83 -7.58 -8.29 0.60
C HIS A 83 -7.28 -9.57 1.39
N LEU A 84 -7.24 -9.51 2.72
CA LEU A 84 -7.00 -10.68 3.57
C LEU A 84 -8.28 -11.48 3.83
N ALA A 85 -9.45 -10.84 3.91
CA ALA A 85 -10.72 -11.56 4.05
C ALA A 85 -11.08 -12.39 2.81
N THR A 86 -10.66 -11.92 1.63
CA THR A 86 -10.87 -12.63 0.36
C THR A 86 -9.93 -13.84 0.23
N ALA A 87 -8.65 -13.69 0.57
CA ALA A 87 -7.67 -14.78 0.55
C ALA A 87 -7.99 -15.92 1.56
N ALA A 88 -8.70 -15.63 2.64
CA ALA A 88 -9.18 -16.66 3.58
C ALA A 88 -10.33 -17.51 3.01
N ARG A 89 -11.13 -16.96 2.08
CA ARG A 89 -12.25 -17.65 1.43
C ARG A 89 -11.82 -18.52 0.25
N GLU A 90 -10.66 -18.25 -0.34
CA GLU A 90 -10.11 -19.02 -1.47
C GLU A 90 -9.27 -20.23 -1.05
N ARG A 91 -8.99 -20.42 0.24
CA ARG A 91 -8.36 -21.66 0.73
C ARG A 91 -9.38 -22.80 0.64
N PRO A 92 -9.13 -23.86 -0.16
CA PRO A 92 -9.98 -25.03 -0.13
C PRO A 92 -9.93 -25.61 1.29
N SER A 93 -11.10 -25.88 1.84
CA SER A 93 -11.24 -26.57 3.12
C SER A 93 -10.73 -28.00 2.96
N GLY A 94 -9.44 -28.25 3.20
CA GLY A 94 -8.89 -29.60 3.07
C GLY A 94 -7.38 -29.69 2.98
N GLU A 95 -6.63 -29.11 3.93
CA GLU A 95 -5.30 -29.62 4.23
C GLU A 95 -5.00 -29.39 5.70
N ALA A 96 -4.97 -30.49 6.47
CA ALA A 96 -4.49 -30.48 7.85
C ALA A 96 -2.95 -30.37 7.83
N PRO A 97 -2.33 -29.61 8.74
CA PRO A 97 -0.87 -29.49 8.76
C PRO A 97 -0.22 -30.80 9.27
N PRO A 98 1.05 -31.08 8.89
CA PRO A 98 1.81 -32.22 9.38
C PRO A 98 2.11 -32.15 10.88
#